data_AF-A0AAV9B9G1-F1
#
_entry.id   AF-A0AAV9B9G1-F1
#
_cell.length_a   1.000
_cell.length_b   1.000
_cell.length_c   1.000
_cell.angle_alpha   90.00
_cell.angle_beta   90.00
_cell.angle_gamma   90.00
#
_symmetry.space_group_name_H-M   'P 1'
#
loop_
_entity.id
_entity.type
_entity.pdbx_description
1 polymer ?
#
loop_
_entity_poly.entity_id
_entity_poly.type
_entity_poly.pdbx_seq_one_letter_code
_entity_poly.pdbx_strand_id
1 'polypeptide(L)'
;MASLPIIPATLRPARAPIGLFSNHRSRNPTVRAAATKGARYEGTRRRERYLAEMIEKKVEEAMEVCEGKPEADVCRVAWDEVEELSKAMADLRWKLGQSKDPLEWFCVENPESEECRVLDD
;
A
#
# COMPACT_ATOMS: atom_id res chain seq x y z
N MET A 1 -38.21 46.57 -3.19
CA MET A 1 -38.29 45.85 -4.49
C MET A 1 -37.09 46.26 -5.31
N ALA A 2 -36.04 45.44 -5.37
CA ALA A 2 -34.91 45.62 -6.27
C ALA A 2 -34.69 44.30 -7.02
N SER A 3 -34.80 44.38 -8.33
CA SER A 3 -34.78 43.27 -9.28
C SER A 3 -33.42 42.55 -9.30
N LEU A 4 -33.47 41.23 -9.35
CA LEU A 4 -32.31 40.39 -9.64
C LEU A 4 -32.02 40.41 -11.16
N PRO A 5 -30.75 40.44 -11.60
CA PRO A 5 -30.42 40.30 -13.01
C PRO A 5 -30.58 38.84 -13.48
N ILE A 6 -31.21 38.69 -14.64
CA ILE A 6 -31.39 37.42 -15.36
C ILE A 6 -30.02 37.03 -15.95
N ILE A 7 -29.46 35.91 -15.51
CA ILE A 7 -28.22 35.35 -16.07
C ILE A 7 -28.54 34.65 -17.40
N PRO A 8 -27.89 35.00 -18.52
CA PRO A 8 -28.12 34.32 -19.79
C PRO A 8 -27.52 32.91 -19.77
N ALA A 9 -28.37 31.91 -20.04
CA ALA A 9 -27.99 30.53 -20.20
C ALA A 9 -27.41 30.29 -21.61
N THR A 10 -26.14 30.62 -21.83
CA THR A 10 -25.43 30.18 -23.04
C THR A 10 -23.97 29.86 -22.73
N LEU A 11 -23.66 28.56 -22.69
CA LEU A 11 -22.57 27.91 -23.43
C LEU A 11 -22.50 26.45 -22.96
N ARG A 12 -23.24 25.59 -23.67
CA ARG A 12 -23.05 24.14 -23.59
C ARG A 12 -21.64 23.82 -24.11
N PRO A 13 -20.77 23.15 -23.34
CA PRO A 13 -19.54 22.61 -23.92
C PRO A 13 -19.91 21.52 -24.94
N ALA A 14 -19.29 21.60 -26.12
CA ALA A 14 -19.44 20.60 -27.17
C ALA A 14 -19.03 19.22 -26.66
N ARG A 15 -19.90 18.23 -26.88
CA ARG A 15 -19.65 16.83 -26.57
C ARG A 15 -18.59 16.33 -27.56
N ALA A 16 -17.37 16.09 -27.09
CA ALA A 16 -16.33 15.47 -27.91
C ALA A 16 -16.80 14.08 -28.40
N PRO A 17 -16.48 13.67 -29.64
CA PRO A 17 -16.80 12.33 -30.10
C PRO A 17 -16.08 11.30 -29.22
N ILE A 18 -16.81 10.26 -28.83
CA ILE A 18 -16.26 9.08 -28.18
C ILE A 18 -15.37 8.40 -29.22
N GLY A 19 -14.10 8.79 -29.25
CA GLY A 19 -13.08 8.00 -29.92
C GLY A 19 -13.06 6.63 -29.25
N LEU A 20 -13.31 5.57 -30.02
CA LEU A 20 -12.92 4.23 -29.61
C LEU A 20 -11.40 4.23 -29.47
N PHE A 21 -10.91 4.51 -28.25
CA PHE A 21 -9.55 4.20 -27.88
C PHE A 21 -9.45 2.68 -27.79
N SER A 22 -9.13 2.06 -28.93
CA SER A 22 -8.59 0.70 -28.95
C SER A 22 -7.27 0.71 -28.19
N ASN A 23 -7.34 0.43 -26.89
CA ASN A 23 -6.17 0.09 -26.08
C ASN A 23 -5.68 -1.29 -26.51
N HIS A 24 -4.98 -1.37 -27.63
CA HIS A 24 -4.17 -2.53 -27.98
C HIS A 24 -2.94 -2.52 -27.07
N ARG A 25 -3.12 -2.96 -25.82
CA ARG A 25 -2.00 -3.29 -24.94
C ARG A 25 -1.37 -4.57 -25.46
N SER A 26 -0.48 -4.44 -26.44
CA SER A 26 0.39 -5.51 -26.91
C SER A 26 1.26 -5.95 -25.73
N ARG A 27 0.84 -7.03 -25.04
CA ARG A 27 1.68 -7.73 -24.09
C ARG A 27 2.60 -8.63 -24.90
N ASN A 28 3.78 -8.13 -25.28
CA ASN A 28 4.86 -9.00 -25.72
C ASN A 28 5.25 -9.90 -24.52
N PRO A 29 5.17 -11.24 -24.64
CA PRO A 29 5.38 -12.15 -23.51
C PRO A 29 6.87 -12.42 -23.21
N THR A 30 7.79 -11.69 -23.82
CA THR A 30 9.23 -11.97 -23.75
C THR A 30 9.97 -10.97 -22.86
N VAL A 31 9.57 -10.90 -21.59
CA VAL A 31 10.47 -10.48 -20.51
C VAL A 31 10.26 -11.42 -19.33
N ARG A 32 10.80 -12.64 -19.43
CA ARG A 32 11.10 -13.44 -18.25
C ARG A 32 12.25 -12.75 -17.52
N ALA A 33 11.92 -11.74 -16.72
CA ALA A 33 12.85 -11.23 -15.73
C ALA A 33 13.03 -12.33 -14.69
N ALA A 34 14.20 -12.96 -14.67
CA ALA A 34 14.59 -13.85 -13.60
C ALA A 34 14.59 -13.03 -12.30
N ALA A 35 13.62 -13.27 -11.44
CA ALA A 35 13.55 -12.65 -10.12
C ALA A 35 14.71 -13.21 -9.28
N THR A 36 15.79 -12.44 -9.15
CA THR A 36 16.80 -12.70 -8.14
C THR A 36 16.15 -12.54 -6.76
N LYS A 37 16.37 -13.51 -5.88
CA LYS A 37 15.76 -13.68 -4.54
C LYS A 37 15.99 -12.50 -3.54
N GLY A 38 16.47 -11.34 -4.01
CA GLY A 38 16.79 -10.18 -3.16
C GLY A 38 16.36 -8.81 -3.71
N ALA A 39 15.79 -8.73 -4.92
CA ALA A 39 15.30 -7.46 -5.43
C ALA A 39 13.90 -7.19 -4.86
N ARG A 40 13.79 -6.48 -3.73
CA ARG A 40 12.53 -5.82 -3.37
C ARG A 40 12.10 -5.05 -4.62
N TYR A 41 10.96 -5.40 -5.23
CA TYR A 41 10.51 -4.69 -6.43
C TYR A 41 10.47 -3.20 -6.09
N GLU A 42 10.94 -2.33 -6.99
CA GLU A 42 11.19 -0.91 -6.68
C GLU A 42 9.94 -0.22 -6.07
N GLY A 43 8.74 -0.63 -6.47
CA GLY A 43 7.52 -0.11 -5.88
C GLY A 43 7.19 -0.63 -4.47
N THR A 44 7.65 -1.80 -4.05
CA THR A 44 7.54 -2.24 -2.65
C THR A 44 8.41 -1.34 -1.78
N ARG A 45 9.66 -1.10 -2.20
CA ARG A 45 10.57 -0.21 -1.47
C ARG A 45 10.03 1.21 -1.40
N ARG A 46 9.43 1.69 -2.49
CA ARG A 46 8.73 2.99 -2.50
C ARG A 46 7.56 3.02 -1.52
N ARG A 47 6.72 1.97 -1.48
CA ARG A 47 5.58 1.88 -0.57
C ARG A 47 6.01 1.83 0.90
N GLU A 48 7.05 1.09 1.21
CA GLU A 48 7.60 1.01 2.57
C GLU A 48 8.14 2.36 3.06
N ARG A 49 8.90 3.08 2.21
CA ARG A 49 9.34 4.45 2.53
C ARG A 49 8.17 5.40 2.73
N TYR A 50 7.19 5.38 1.83
CA TYR A 50 6.01 6.22 1.93
C TYR A 50 5.22 5.97 3.22
N LEU A 51 5.02 4.70 3.60
CA LEU A 51 4.36 4.38 4.87
C LEU A 51 5.17 4.85 6.08
N ALA A 52 6.50 4.70 6.06
CA ALA A 52 7.36 5.19 7.13
C ALA A 52 7.25 6.72 7.30
N GLU A 53 7.38 7.49 6.20
CA GLU A 53 7.24 8.95 6.20
C GLU A 53 5.86 9.39 6.71
N MET A 54 4.79 8.70 6.30
CA MET A 54 3.43 9.01 6.76
C MET A 54 3.22 8.69 8.25
N ILE A 55 3.79 7.59 8.75
CA ILE A 55 3.73 7.24 10.19
C ILE A 55 4.43 8.32 11.01
N GLU A 56 5.65 8.72 10.64
CA GLU A 56 6.40 9.76 11.34
C GLU A 56 5.61 11.07 11.40
N LYS A 57 5.07 11.52 10.26
CA LYS A 57 4.23 12.72 10.21
C LYS A 57 2.98 12.61 11.09
N LYS A 58 2.31 11.46 11.10
CA LYS A 58 1.10 11.24 11.92
C LYS A 58 1.40 11.13 13.41
N VAL A 59 2.58 10.63 13.78
CA VAL A 59 3.04 10.64 15.17
C VAL A 59 3.25 12.09 15.63
N GLU A 60 3.90 12.93 14.83
CA GLU A 60 4.07 14.36 15.15
C GLU A 60 2.71 15.06 15.32
N GLU A 61 1.78 14.86 14.37
CA GLU A 61 0.41 15.41 14.45
C GLU A 61 -0.32 14.91 15.71
N ALA A 62 -0.24 13.62 16.04
CA ALA A 62 -0.87 13.06 17.23
C ALA A 62 -0.27 13.62 18.53
N MET A 63 1.05 13.83 18.58
CA MET A 63 1.72 14.47 19.73
C MET A 63 1.23 15.91 19.92
N GLU A 64 1.22 16.73 18.86
CA GLU A 64 0.74 18.12 18.92
C GLU A 64 -0.72 18.21 19.39
N VAL A 65 -1.58 17.34 18.87
CA VAL A 65 -2.99 17.24 19.28
C VAL A 65 -3.10 16.83 20.74
N CYS A 66 -2.32 15.85 21.20
CA CYS A 66 -2.40 15.29 22.55
C CYS A 66 -1.82 16.20 23.66
N GLU A 67 -0.86 17.06 23.34
CA GLU A 67 -0.22 17.96 24.32
C GLU A 67 -1.08 19.20 24.67
N GLY A 68 -1.95 19.65 23.77
CA GLY A 68 -2.68 20.93 23.85
C GLY A 68 -3.91 20.99 24.77
N LYS A 69 -4.13 20.03 25.68
CA LYS A 69 -5.41 19.76 26.37
C LYS A 69 -6.57 19.44 25.41
N PRO A 70 -6.43 18.42 24.56
CA PRO A 70 -7.51 18.03 23.66
C PRO A 70 -8.68 17.39 24.42
N GLU A 71 -9.84 17.37 23.77
CA GLU A 71 -10.86 16.38 24.11
C GLU A 71 -10.25 14.98 23.95
N ALA A 72 -10.42 14.11 24.95
CA ALA A 72 -9.81 12.79 24.97
C ALA A 72 -10.13 11.97 23.69
N ASP A 73 -11.31 12.19 23.12
CA ASP A 73 -11.74 11.57 21.88
C ASP A 73 -10.91 12.00 20.66
N VAL A 74 -10.47 13.26 20.61
CA VAL A 74 -9.65 13.79 19.50
C VAL A 74 -8.23 13.22 19.57
N CYS A 75 -7.64 13.14 20.77
CA CYS A 75 -6.34 12.50 20.96
C CYS A 75 -6.39 11.00 20.61
N ARG A 76 -7.48 10.29 20.98
CA ARG A 76 -7.68 8.89 20.58
C ARG A 76 -7.73 8.74 19.06
N VAL A 77 -8.55 9.52 18.37
CA VAL A 77 -8.69 9.46 16.90
C VAL A 77 -7.34 9.73 16.21
N ALA A 78 -6.54 10.67 16.71
CA ALA A 78 -5.23 10.95 16.14
C ALA A 78 -4.28 9.73 16.24
N TRP A 79 -4.30 9.02 17.38
CA TRP A 79 -3.53 7.79 17.55
C TRP A 79 -4.10 6.60 16.76
N ASP A 80 -5.42 6.52 16.58
CA ASP A 80 -6.06 5.49 15.73
C ASP A 80 -5.55 5.58 14.27
N GLU A 81 -5.32 6.78 13.75
CA GLU A 81 -4.73 6.96 12.40
C GLU A 81 -3.28 6.44 12.32
N VAL A 82 -2.49 6.65 13.37
CA VAL A 82 -1.12 6.11 13.47
C VAL A 82 -1.16 4.58 13.52
N GLU A 83 -2.11 4.01 14.25
CA GLU A 83 -2.30 2.55 14.36
C GLU A 83 -2.59 1.94 12.99
N GLU A 84 -3.52 2.50 12.22
CA GLU A 84 -3.87 1.96 10.90
C GLU A 84 -2.71 2.03 9.89
N LEU A 85 -1.90 3.10 9.92
CA LEU A 85 -0.70 3.17 9.08
C LEU A 85 0.37 2.15 9.51
N SER A 86 0.55 1.98 10.81
CA SER A 86 1.51 1.01 11.38
C SER A 86 1.10 -0.43 11.05
N LYS A 87 -0.20 -0.73 11.12
CA LYS A 87 -0.78 -2.01 10.69
C LYS A 87 -0.55 -2.26 9.20
N ALA A 88 -0.78 -1.26 8.35
CA ALA A 88 -0.50 -1.38 6.92
C ALA A 88 1.00 -1.64 6.65
N MET A 89 1.91 -1.05 7.43
CA MET A 89 3.35 -1.32 7.35
C MET A 89 3.70 -2.74 7.80
N ALA A 90 3.11 -3.21 8.89
CA ALA A 90 3.28 -4.58 9.38
C ALA A 90 2.79 -5.61 8.35
N ASP A 91 1.60 -5.40 7.78
CA ASP A 91 1.05 -6.24 6.71
C ASP A 91 1.95 -6.28 5.48
N LEU A 92 2.52 -5.13 5.09
CA LEU A 92 3.47 -5.06 3.99
C LEU A 92 4.70 -5.90 4.30
N ARG A 93 5.31 -5.72 5.49
CA ARG A 93 6.49 -6.48 5.92
C ARG A 93 6.21 -7.97 6.03
N TRP A 94 5.05 -8.36 6.56
CA TRP A 94 4.62 -9.75 6.64
C TRP A 94 4.59 -10.39 5.25
N LYS A 95 3.91 -9.76 4.28
CA LYS A 95 3.82 -10.25 2.89
C LYS A 95 5.18 -10.37 2.20
N LEU A 96 6.15 -9.56 2.60
CA LEU A 96 7.52 -9.61 2.07
C LEU A 96 8.40 -10.63 2.81
N GLY A 97 8.16 -10.80 4.11
CA GLY A 97 8.88 -11.66 5.04
C GLY A 97 8.41 -13.11 5.03
N GLN A 98 7.40 -13.47 4.24
CA GLN A 98 7.07 -14.86 3.93
C GLN A 98 8.14 -15.57 3.08
N SER A 99 9.43 -15.16 3.20
CA SER A 99 10.51 -16.07 2.89
C SER A 99 10.34 -17.27 3.79
N LYS A 100 9.87 -18.38 3.20
CA LYS A 100 9.83 -19.69 3.84
C LYS A 100 11.12 -19.88 4.61
N ASP A 101 11.00 -20.42 5.81
CA ASP A 101 12.16 -20.75 6.64
C ASP A 101 13.22 -21.42 5.73
N PRO A 102 14.48 -20.99 5.76
CA PRO A 102 15.52 -21.65 4.99
C PRO A 102 15.52 -23.18 5.13
N LEU A 103 15.10 -23.70 6.29
CA LEU A 103 14.96 -25.15 6.46
C LEU A 103 13.75 -25.73 5.71
N GLU A 104 12.63 -25.00 5.62
CA GLU A 104 11.41 -25.45 4.95
C GLU A 104 11.63 -25.71 3.45
N TRP A 105 12.36 -24.85 2.72
CA TRP A 105 12.68 -25.13 1.32
C TRP A 105 13.66 -26.30 1.19
N PHE A 106 14.60 -26.42 2.13
CA PHE A 106 15.59 -27.49 2.13
C PHE A 106 14.94 -28.85 2.33
N CYS A 107 13.98 -28.95 3.25
CA CYS A 107 13.23 -30.18 3.52
C CYS A 107 12.25 -30.58 2.42
N VAL A 108 11.77 -29.62 1.60
CA VAL A 108 10.99 -29.93 0.39
C VAL A 108 11.86 -30.62 -0.66
N GLU A 109 13.13 -30.23 -0.78
CA GLU A 109 14.07 -30.82 -1.76
C GLU A 109 14.80 -32.06 -1.21
N ASN A 110 14.96 -32.18 0.11
CA ASN A 110 15.72 -33.23 0.79
C ASN A 110 14.92 -33.83 1.97
N PRO A 111 13.80 -34.52 1.71
CA PRO A 111 12.92 -35.03 2.77
C PRO A 111 13.59 -36.10 3.65
N GLU A 112 14.58 -36.82 3.12
CA GLU A 112 15.34 -37.85 3.85
C GLU A 112 16.49 -37.32 4.72
N SER A 113 16.76 -36.01 4.67
CA SER A 113 17.83 -35.42 5.48
C SER A 113 17.54 -35.59 6.98
N GLU A 114 18.59 -35.66 7.80
CA GLU A 114 18.45 -35.84 9.24
C GLU A 114 17.75 -34.64 9.90
N GLU A 115 17.91 -33.45 9.31
CA GLU A 115 17.25 -32.21 9.71
C GLU A 115 15.76 -32.15 9.34
N CYS A 116 15.32 -33.02 8.43
CA CYS A 116 13.98 -33.00 7.82
C CYS A 116 13.13 -34.24 8.13
N ARG A 117 13.70 -35.24 8.81
CA ARG A 117 12.99 -36.44 9.22
C ARG A 117 11.95 -36.11 10.30
N VAL A 118 10.69 -36.04 9.90
CA VAL A 118 9.54 -35.98 10.82
C VAL A 118 9.20 -37.40 11.25
N LEU A 119 9.24 -37.68 12.55
CA LEU A 119 8.74 -38.93 13.13
C LEU A 119 7.28 -38.67 13.54
N ASP A 120 6.35 -39.41 12.95
CA ASP A 120 4.96 -39.43 13.40
C ASP A 120 4.86 -40.33 14.65
N ASP A 121 4.49 -39.73 15.79
CA ASP A 121 4.27 -40.43 17.08
C ASP A 121 2.90 -41.12 17.17
#